data_AF-A0A2X1RUC2-F1
#
_entry.id   AF-A0A2X1RUC2-F1
#
_cell.length_a   1.000
_cell.length_b   1.000
_cell.length_c   1.000
_cell.angle_alpha   90.00
_cell.angle_beta   90.00
_cell.angle_gamma   90.00
#
_symmetry.space_group_name_H-M   'P 1'
#
loop_
_entity.id
_entity.type
_entity.pdbx_description
1 polymer ?
#
loop_
_entity_poly.entity_id
_entity_poly.type
_entity_poly.pdbx_seq_one_letter_code
_entity_poly.pdbx_strand_id
1 'polypeptide(L)'
;MRHFFTAAFVIIAITIGLSFINISLALGLGLFLLILLIIIPTVFYRLGQQFGERLIQARATYRTQFLEFIQAQAELLLFNAEDKLKEKMSATEKTWQEDQAKEAKLSGFSTALVLFLNGLLISGMLWFASNADFGTDEYRTAYIALFTFAALAAFEIIMPLGAAFLHIGQVIAAAERVTEIIEQKPLVEFNGNEEFETKVRLISAKNLNFSYPEQETLALKNLTLDLEQGQKIAILGKTGSGKSSLLQLLVRNYDANQGELLLAEKPISAYSEETLRRQICFFNSTCSRIQRYTSSKFTICKCG
;
A
#
# COMPACT_ATOMS: atom_id res chain seq x y z
N MET A 1 8.21 -15.31 -7.32
CA MET A 1 7.94 -16.60 -8.00
C MET A 1 8.88 -16.89 -9.17
N ARG A 2 9.09 -15.98 -10.14
CA ARG A 2 9.99 -16.23 -11.29
C ARG A 2 11.38 -16.77 -10.90
N HIS A 3 12.02 -16.17 -9.88
CA HIS A 3 13.34 -16.59 -9.40
C HIS A 3 13.38 -18.01 -8.79
N PHE A 4 12.29 -18.48 -8.18
CA PHE A 4 12.20 -19.83 -7.63
C PHE A 4 12.10 -20.87 -8.74
N PHE A 5 11.27 -20.61 -9.76
CA PHE A 5 11.14 -21.48 -10.93
C PHE A 5 12.44 -21.55 -11.74
N THR A 6 13.12 -20.41 -11.93
CA THR A 6 14.43 -20.41 -12.59
C THR A 6 15.47 -21.19 -11.79
N ALA A 7 15.47 -21.06 -10.46
CA ALA A 7 16.39 -21.83 -9.60
C ALA A 7 16.14 -23.34 -9.70
N ALA A 8 14.88 -23.77 -9.60
CA ALA A 8 14.50 -25.17 -9.76
C ALA A 8 14.92 -25.72 -11.14
N PHE A 9 14.65 -24.97 -12.21
CA PHE A 9 15.02 -25.37 -13.56
C PHE A 9 16.53 -25.54 -13.73
N VAL A 10 17.33 -24.60 -13.23
CA VAL A 10 18.80 -24.69 -13.33
C VAL A 10 19.34 -25.85 -12.49
N ILE A 11 18.82 -26.08 -11.28
CA ILE A 11 19.24 -27.22 -10.45
C ILE A 11 18.95 -28.54 -11.17
N ILE A 12 17.77 -28.68 -11.79
CA ILE A 12 17.41 -29.87 -12.57
C ILE A 12 18.33 -30.03 -13.78
N ALA A 13 18.59 -28.95 -14.54
CA ALA A 13 19.46 -28.99 -15.71
C ALA A 13 20.91 -29.40 -15.34
N ILE A 14 21.47 -28.83 -14.26
CA ILE A 14 22.81 -29.18 -13.77
C ILE A 14 22.84 -30.65 -13.29
N THR A 15 21.79 -31.10 -12.59
CA THR A 15 21.69 -32.49 -12.13
C THR A 15 21.65 -33.47 -13.29
N ILE A 16 20.85 -33.19 -14.33
CA ILE A 16 20.77 -34.02 -15.54
C ILE A 16 22.12 -34.02 -16.27
N GLY A 17 22.76 -32.86 -16.43
CA GLY A 17 24.06 -32.75 -17.10
C GLY A 17 25.16 -33.55 -16.41
N LEU A 18 25.25 -33.47 -15.08
CA LEU A 18 26.26 -34.19 -14.29
C LEU A 18 25.95 -35.69 -14.15
N SER A 19 24.66 -36.07 -14.26
CA SER A 19 24.23 -37.46 -14.20
C SER A 19 24.82 -38.35 -15.30
N PHE A 20 25.22 -37.77 -16.44
CA PHE A 20 25.89 -38.50 -17.52
C PHE A 20 27.30 -38.96 -17.13
N ILE A 21 27.92 -38.32 -16.14
CA ILE A 21 29.28 -38.64 -15.67
C ILE A 21 29.19 -39.57 -14.45
N ASN A 22 28.47 -39.15 -13.41
CA ASN A 22 28.28 -39.95 -12.21
C ASN A 22 26.90 -39.67 -11.60
N ILE A 23 26.00 -40.65 -11.74
CA ILE A 23 24.62 -40.57 -11.27
C ILE A 23 24.53 -40.32 -9.75
N SER A 24 25.39 -40.96 -8.96
CA SER A 24 25.33 -40.91 -7.49
C SER A 24 25.68 -39.52 -6.96
N LEU A 25 26.75 -38.91 -7.48
CA LEU A 25 27.16 -37.55 -7.10
C LEU A 25 26.17 -36.49 -7.60
N ALA A 26 25.69 -36.64 -8.84
CA ALA A 26 24.73 -35.71 -9.43
C ALA A 26 23.41 -35.68 -8.64
N LEU A 27 22.86 -36.85 -8.30
CA LEU A 27 21.64 -36.95 -7.49
C LEU A 27 21.85 -36.40 -6.07
N GLY A 28 23.00 -36.67 -5.45
CA GLY A 28 23.33 -36.12 -4.13
C GLY A 28 23.34 -34.59 -4.11
N LEU A 29 24.01 -33.98 -5.09
CA LEU A 29 24.07 -32.53 -5.25
C LEU A 29 22.70 -31.92 -5.57
N GLY A 30 21.98 -32.50 -6.53
CA GLY A 30 20.65 -32.05 -6.93
C GLY A 30 19.64 -32.10 -5.78
N LEU A 31 19.63 -33.21 -5.03
CA LEU A 31 18.73 -33.40 -3.89
C LEU A 31 19.06 -32.42 -2.76
N PHE A 32 20.35 -32.21 -2.45
CA PHE A 32 20.77 -31.23 -1.45
C PHE A 32 20.30 -29.81 -1.83
N LEU A 33 20.51 -29.40 -3.08
CA LEU A 33 20.10 -28.08 -3.56
C LEU A 33 18.57 -27.91 -3.58
N LEU A 34 17.82 -28.94 -3.96
CA LEU A 34 16.35 -28.92 -3.92
C LEU A 34 15.82 -28.81 -2.49
N ILE A 35 16.42 -29.54 -1.54
CA ILE A 35 16.08 -29.42 -0.12
C ILE A 35 16.31 -27.98 0.36
N LEU A 36 17.46 -27.39 0.04
CA LEU A 36 17.74 -25.99 0.39
C LEU A 36 16.78 -25.01 -0.26
N LEU A 37 16.43 -25.24 -1.52
CA LEU A 37 15.47 -24.42 -2.27
C LEU A 37 14.09 -24.38 -1.59
N ILE A 38 13.66 -25.45 -0.92
CA ILE A 38 12.37 -25.50 -0.22
C ILE A 38 12.48 -24.98 1.22
N ILE A 39 13.51 -25.42 1.96
CA ILE A 39 13.66 -25.11 3.38
C ILE A 39 13.94 -23.62 3.60
N ILE A 40 14.88 -23.02 2.84
CA ILE A 40 15.31 -21.63 3.04
C ILE A 40 14.11 -20.68 2.89
N PRO A 41 13.37 -20.65 1.77
CA PRO A 41 12.20 -19.78 1.64
C PRO A 41 11.14 -20.01 2.71
N THR A 42 10.85 -21.26 3.07
CA THR A 42 9.79 -21.57 4.04
C THR A 42 10.11 -21.03 5.44
N VAL A 43 11.36 -21.21 5.88
CA VAL A 43 11.83 -20.73 7.18
C VAL A 43 11.87 -19.20 7.20
N PHE A 44 12.51 -18.59 6.19
CA PHE A 44 12.67 -17.13 6.15
C PHE A 44 11.36 -16.38 5.85
N TYR A 45 10.40 -17.01 5.15
CA TYR A 45 9.06 -16.46 4.96
C TYR A 45 8.32 -16.30 6.29
N ARG A 46 8.29 -17.35 7.12
CA ARG A 46 7.61 -17.32 8.43
C ARG A 46 8.24 -16.31 9.37
N LEU A 47 9.57 -16.22 9.37
CA LEU A 47 10.30 -15.23 10.14
C LEU A 47 10.02 -13.81 9.60
N GLY A 48 10.13 -13.59 8.29
CA GLY A 48 9.99 -12.29 7.64
C GLY A 48 8.61 -11.64 7.80
N GLN A 49 7.52 -12.40 7.76
CA GLN A 49 6.17 -11.86 7.95
C GLN A 49 5.99 -11.17 9.32
N GLN A 50 6.49 -11.78 10.40
CA GLN A 50 6.30 -11.23 11.75
C GLN A 50 7.07 -9.91 11.98
N PHE A 51 8.22 -9.74 11.33
CA PHE A 51 9.05 -8.52 11.46
C PHE A 51 8.63 -7.42 10.49
N GLY A 52 8.21 -7.78 9.28
CA GLY A 52 7.89 -6.83 8.21
C GLY A 52 6.80 -5.84 8.59
N GLU A 53 5.70 -6.32 9.20
CA GLU A 53 4.58 -5.46 9.60
C GLU A 53 4.97 -4.45 10.69
N ARG A 54 5.65 -4.91 11.75
CA ARG A 54 6.05 -4.05 12.88
C ARG A 54 6.97 -2.92 12.42
N LEU A 55 7.94 -3.24 11.56
CA LEU A 55 8.87 -2.24 11.02
C LEU A 55 8.16 -1.19 10.17
N ILE A 56 7.22 -1.60 9.30
CA ILE A 56 6.43 -0.68 8.48
C ILE A 56 5.54 0.21 9.35
N GLN A 57 4.89 -0.34 10.37
CA GLN A 57 4.02 0.42 11.27
C GLN A 57 4.79 1.44 12.11
N ALA A 58 5.94 1.06 12.68
CA ALA A 58 6.79 1.98 13.43
C ALA A 58 7.29 3.13 12.56
N ARG A 59 7.77 2.83 11.34
CA ARG A 59 8.21 3.84 10.37
C ARG A 59 7.07 4.78 9.93
N ALA A 60 5.88 4.23 9.68
CA ALA A 60 4.71 5.03 9.32
C ALA A 60 4.29 5.96 10.46
N THR A 61 4.26 5.44 11.69
CA THR A 61 3.91 6.21 12.90
C THR A 61 4.89 7.36 13.12
N TYR A 62 6.19 7.11 13.02
CA TYR A 62 7.21 8.16 13.13
C TYR A 62 7.04 9.22 12.05
N ARG A 63 6.77 8.82 10.80
CA ARG A 63 6.54 9.77 9.70
C ARG A 63 5.33 10.65 9.96
N THR A 64 4.25 10.12 10.51
CA THR A 64 3.06 10.89 10.88
C THR A 64 3.38 11.90 11.98
N GLN A 65 4.07 11.47 13.05
CA GLN A 65 4.50 12.37 14.14
C GLN A 65 5.44 13.48 13.64
N PHE A 66 6.35 13.16 12.74
CA PHE A 66 7.26 14.14 12.14
C PHE A 66 6.52 15.18 11.29
N LEU A 67 5.52 14.75 10.51
CA LEU A 67 4.67 15.67 9.76
C LEU A 67 3.83 16.56 10.69
N GLU A 68 3.28 16.00 11.77
CA GLU A 68 2.56 16.76 12.81
C GLU A 68 3.46 17.81 13.45
N PHE A 69 4.70 17.44 13.80
CA PHE A 69 5.70 18.37 14.33
C PHE A 69 5.98 19.53 13.39
N ILE A 70 6.18 19.26 12.09
CA ILE A 70 6.42 20.32 11.09
C ILE A 70 5.19 21.21 10.90
N GLN A 71 4.01 20.62 10.77
CA GLN A 71 2.78 21.35 10.48
C GLN A 71 2.30 22.19 11.66
N ALA A 72 2.48 21.69 12.89
CA ALA A 72 2.04 22.34 14.12
C ALA A 72 3.17 23.05 14.88
N GLN A 73 4.33 23.28 14.26
CA GLN A 73 5.52 23.81 14.95
C GLN A 73 5.25 25.12 15.70
N ALA A 74 4.55 26.07 15.07
CA ALA A 74 4.23 27.35 15.69
C ALA A 74 3.30 27.19 16.91
N GLU A 75 2.30 26.31 16.82
CA GLU A 75 1.38 26.03 17.93
C GLU A 75 2.11 25.35 19.09
N LEU A 76 2.98 24.37 18.79
CA LEU A 76 3.79 23.66 19.79
C LEU A 76 4.71 24.61 20.57
N LEU A 77 5.28 25.61 19.89
CA LEU A 77 6.08 26.66 20.53
C LEU A 77 5.22 27.57 21.41
N LEU A 78 4.05 27.98 20.94
CA LEU A 78 3.11 28.83 21.70
C LEU A 78 2.60 28.15 22.98
N PHE A 79 2.35 26.84 22.93
CA PHE A 79 1.88 26.04 24.06
C PHE A 79 3.01 25.40 24.87
N ASN A 80 4.28 25.64 24.53
CA ASN A 80 5.46 25.05 25.16
C ASN A 80 5.38 23.51 25.27
N ALA A 81 4.86 22.86 24.22
CA ALA A 81 4.58 21.43 24.16
C ALA A 81 5.58 20.65 23.28
N GLU A 82 6.59 21.34 22.73
CA GLU A 82 7.61 20.77 21.83
C GLU A 82 8.34 19.57 22.44
N ASP A 83 8.80 19.69 23.68
CA ASP A 83 9.61 18.64 24.32
C ASP A 83 8.84 17.33 24.49
N LYS A 84 7.55 17.42 24.82
CA LYS A 84 6.67 16.25 24.96
C LYS A 84 6.53 15.49 23.64
N LEU A 85 6.42 16.21 22.51
CA LEU A 85 6.32 15.58 21.20
C LEU A 85 7.67 14.98 20.77
N LYS A 86 8.78 15.69 21.01
CA LYS A 86 10.14 15.17 20.77
C LYS A 86 10.43 13.89 21.55
N GLU A 87 10.03 13.82 22.82
CA GLU A 87 10.21 12.61 23.64
C GLU A 87 9.42 11.43 23.07
N LYS A 88 8.16 11.66 22.68
CA LYS A 88 7.33 10.64 22.02
C LYS A 88 7.93 10.16 20.69
N MET A 89 8.48 11.09 19.89
CA MET A 89 9.16 10.77 18.64
C MET A 89 10.44 9.95 18.89
N SER A 90 11.24 10.34 19.87
CA SER A 90 12.46 9.63 20.28
C SER A 90 12.16 8.20 20.77
N ALA A 91 11.09 8.02 21.55
CA ALA A 91 10.64 6.69 21.96
C ALA A 91 10.23 5.83 20.75
N THR A 92 9.47 6.40 19.81
CA THR A 92 9.05 5.71 18.58
C THR A 92 10.26 5.36 17.70
N GLU A 93 11.22 6.28 17.58
CA GLU A 93 12.47 6.08 16.85
C GLU A 93 13.30 4.95 17.46
N LYS A 94 13.42 4.89 18.78
CA LYS A 94 14.13 3.81 19.46
C LYS A 94 13.49 2.45 19.18
N THR A 95 12.16 2.33 19.27
CA THR A 95 11.45 1.10 18.91
C THR A 95 11.69 0.73 17.44
N TRP A 96 11.65 1.71 16.54
CA TRP A 96 11.93 1.48 15.12
C TRP A 96 13.38 0.99 14.90
N GLN A 97 14.37 1.59 15.57
CA GLN A 97 15.77 1.18 15.49
C GLN A 97 16.00 -0.23 16.07
N GLU A 98 15.34 -0.58 17.18
CA GLU A 98 15.40 -1.92 17.77
C GLU A 98 14.84 -2.98 16.82
N ASP A 99 13.72 -2.70 16.16
CA ASP A 99 13.13 -3.62 15.18
C ASP A 99 13.97 -3.71 13.90
N GLN A 100 14.56 -2.59 13.45
CA GLN A 100 15.52 -2.57 12.34
C GLN A 100 16.78 -3.39 12.67
N ALA A 101 17.26 -3.34 13.91
CA ALA A 101 18.40 -4.13 14.37
C ALA A 101 18.08 -5.63 14.43
N LYS A 102 16.86 -6.00 14.85
CA LYS A 102 16.39 -7.40 14.81
C LYS A 102 16.32 -7.92 13.37
N GLU A 103 15.77 -7.13 12.44
CA GLU A 103 15.76 -7.45 11.01
C GLU A 103 17.18 -7.63 10.47
N ALA A 104 18.07 -6.68 10.73
CA ALA A 104 19.46 -6.73 10.27
C ALA A 104 20.19 -7.95 10.82
N LYS A 105 19.98 -8.29 12.10
CA LYS A 105 20.56 -9.50 12.71
C LYS A 105 20.03 -10.77 12.07
N LEU A 106 18.73 -10.84 11.78
CA LEU A 106 18.10 -11.98 11.14
C LEU A 106 18.55 -12.14 9.68
N SER A 107 18.64 -11.03 8.94
CA SER A 107 19.19 -10.99 7.60
C SER A 107 20.66 -11.43 7.59
N GLY A 108 21.47 -10.90 8.51
CA GLY A 108 22.88 -11.29 8.66
C GLY A 108 23.03 -12.78 9.00
N PHE A 109 22.18 -13.30 9.89
CA PHE A 109 22.14 -14.73 10.19
C PHE A 109 21.73 -15.58 8.99
N SER A 110 20.76 -15.12 8.17
CA SER A 110 20.38 -15.77 6.91
C SER A 110 21.56 -15.90 5.96
N THR A 111 22.27 -14.80 5.71
CA THR A 111 23.45 -14.77 4.86
C THR A 111 24.57 -15.66 5.40
N ALA A 112 24.82 -15.62 6.71
CA ALA A 112 25.82 -16.47 7.35
C ALA A 112 25.47 -17.97 7.25
N LEU A 113 24.20 -18.33 7.46
CA LEU A 113 23.72 -19.71 7.34
C LEU A 113 23.85 -20.23 5.91
N VAL A 114 23.46 -19.41 4.93
CA VAL A 114 23.58 -19.72 3.50
C VAL A 114 25.06 -19.91 3.12
N LEU A 115 25.95 -19.03 3.57
CA LEU A 115 27.39 -19.15 3.30
C LEU A 115 28.00 -20.40 3.98
N PHE A 116 27.57 -20.72 5.20
CA PHE A 116 27.99 -21.93 5.91
C PHE A 116 27.55 -23.19 5.15
N LEU A 117 26.29 -23.24 4.70
CA LEU A 117 25.76 -24.35 3.89
C LEU A 117 26.48 -24.50 2.55
N ASN A 118 26.91 -23.39 1.94
CA ASN A 118 27.74 -23.43 0.74
C ASN A 118 29.10 -24.10 1.01
N GLY A 119 29.78 -23.67 2.08
CA GLY A 119 31.06 -24.27 2.48
C GLY A 119 30.93 -25.76 2.80
N LEU A 120 29.82 -26.16 3.44
CA LEU A 120 29.50 -27.55 3.77
C LEU A 120 29.23 -28.38 2.50
N LEU A 121 28.49 -27.81 1.54
CA LEU A 121 28.25 -28.43 0.24
C LEU A 121 29.58 -28.65 -0.52
N ILE A 122 30.43 -27.63 -0.60
CA ILE A 122 31.72 -27.72 -1.31
C ILE A 122 32.62 -28.77 -0.64
N SER A 123 32.74 -28.73 0.69
CA SER A 123 33.56 -29.67 1.45
C SER A 123 33.04 -31.11 1.32
N GLY A 124 31.72 -31.30 1.41
CA GLY A 124 31.07 -32.59 1.19
C GLY A 124 31.28 -33.09 -0.23
N MET A 125 31.12 -32.23 -1.23
CA MET A 125 31.36 -32.59 -2.63
C MET A 125 32.81 -32.97 -2.89
N LEU A 126 33.79 -32.28 -2.32
CA LEU A 126 35.21 -32.66 -2.43
C LEU A 126 35.48 -34.03 -1.81
N TRP A 127 34.90 -34.31 -0.63
CA TRP A 127 35.07 -35.60 0.04
C TRP A 127 34.42 -36.76 -0.73
N PHE A 128 33.16 -36.59 -1.16
CA PHE A 128 32.47 -37.61 -1.95
C PHE A 128 33.06 -37.78 -3.35
N ALA A 129 33.46 -36.70 -4.02
CA ALA A 129 34.11 -36.78 -5.32
C ALA A 129 35.50 -37.41 -5.24
N SER A 130 36.25 -37.21 -4.15
CA SER A 130 37.55 -37.89 -3.97
C SER A 130 37.42 -39.41 -3.81
N ASN A 131 36.31 -39.88 -3.25
CA ASN A 131 36.05 -41.30 -3.00
C ASN A 131 35.21 -41.97 -4.11
N ALA A 132 34.73 -41.20 -5.09
CA ALA A 132 33.91 -41.71 -6.16
C ALA A 132 34.76 -42.38 -7.24
N ASP A 133 34.26 -43.50 -7.75
CA ASP A 133 34.84 -44.16 -8.91
C ASP A 133 34.34 -43.49 -10.19
N PHE A 134 35.27 -43.03 -11.02
CA PHE A 134 35.00 -42.41 -12.32
C PHE A 134 35.43 -43.30 -13.49
N GLY A 135 35.85 -44.55 -13.22
CA GLY A 135 36.22 -45.55 -14.23
C GLY A 135 37.60 -45.33 -14.89
N THR A 136 37.96 -44.10 -15.23
CA THR A 136 39.27 -43.74 -15.81
C THR A 136 40.06 -42.80 -14.91
N ASP A 137 41.23 -43.23 -14.44
CA ASP A 137 42.08 -42.44 -13.52
C ASP A 137 42.70 -41.20 -14.22
N GLU A 138 42.76 -41.18 -15.56
CA GLU A 138 43.37 -40.11 -16.35
C GLU A 138 42.67 -38.75 -16.21
N TYR A 139 41.35 -38.75 -15.94
CA TYR A 139 40.54 -37.52 -15.85
C TYR A 139 39.96 -37.27 -14.45
N ARG A 140 40.39 -38.02 -13.43
CA ARG A 140 39.80 -37.96 -12.08
C ARG A 140 39.80 -36.55 -11.49
N THR A 141 40.92 -35.85 -11.59
CA THR A 141 41.08 -34.48 -11.08
C THR A 141 40.17 -33.48 -11.81
N ALA A 142 39.97 -33.66 -13.11
CA ALA A 142 39.10 -32.80 -13.92
C ALA A 142 37.63 -32.95 -13.53
N TYR A 143 37.17 -34.19 -13.27
CA TYR A 143 35.81 -34.44 -12.81
C TYR A 143 35.55 -33.89 -11.41
N ILE A 144 36.50 -34.05 -10.47
CA ILE A 144 36.38 -33.45 -9.13
C ILE A 144 36.21 -31.93 -9.24
N ALA A 145 37.06 -31.26 -10.03
CA ALA A 145 36.95 -29.82 -10.26
C ALA A 145 35.60 -29.43 -10.88
N LEU A 146 35.12 -30.18 -11.88
CA LEU A 146 33.83 -29.94 -12.53
C LEU A 146 32.67 -29.99 -11.54
N PHE A 147 32.60 -31.03 -10.70
CA PHE A 147 31.54 -31.17 -9.69
C PHE A 147 31.62 -30.06 -8.63
N THR A 148 32.82 -29.66 -8.20
CA THR A 148 33.00 -28.57 -7.24
C THR A 148 32.58 -27.22 -7.83
N PHE A 149 32.99 -26.90 -9.05
CA PHE A 149 32.58 -25.66 -9.72
C PHE A 149 31.09 -25.63 -10.04
N ALA A 150 30.50 -26.76 -10.42
CA ALA A 150 29.06 -26.87 -10.63
C ALA A 150 28.28 -26.64 -9.32
N ALA A 151 28.77 -27.18 -8.19
CA ALA A 151 28.19 -26.93 -6.87
C ALA A 151 28.26 -25.45 -6.48
N LEU A 152 29.40 -24.80 -6.72
CA LEU A 152 29.59 -23.36 -6.47
C LEU A 152 28.60 -22.54 -7.31
N ALA A 153 28.56 -22.76 -8.62
CA ALA A 153 27.70 -22.03 -9.56
C ALA A 153 26.21 -22.24 -9.28
N ALA A 154 25.79 -23.47 -8.96
CA ALA A 154 24.40 -23.76 -8.64
C ALA A 154 23.94 -23.06 -7.36
N PHE A 155 24.84 -22.88 -6.39
CA PHE A 155 24.53 -22.25 -5.11
C PHE A 155 24.39 -20.72 -5.21
N GLU A 156 25.07 -20.05 -6.13
CA GLU A 156 24.93 -18.60 -6.35
C GLU A 156 23.47 -18.21 -6.66
N ILE A 157 22.71 -19.10 -7.27
CA ILE A 157 21.29 -18.90 -7.60
C ILE A 157 20.40 -18.93 -6.35
N ILE A 158 20.82 -19.68 -5.32
CA ILE A 158 20.09 -19.82 -4.05
C ILE A 158 20.39 -18.65 -3.11
N MET A 159 21.59 -18.08 -3.16
CA MET A 159 22.04 -16.99 -2.27
C MET A 159 21.04 -15.82 -2.15
N PRO A 160 20.50 -15.22 -3.23
CA PRO A 160 19.57 -14.09 -3.11
C PRO A 160 18.20 -14.48 -2.55
N LEU A 161 17.83 -15.77 -2.52
CA LEU A 161 16.49 -16.20 -2.09
C LEU A 161 16.28 -15.94 -0.59
N GLY A 162 17.27 -16.16 0.27
CA GLY A 162 17.14 -15.96 1.72
C GLY A 162 16.71 -14.52 2.07
N ALA A 163 17.45 -13.54 1.56
CA ALA A 163 17.14 -12.12 1.76
C ALA A 163 15.82 -11.70 1.07
N ALA A 164 15.56 -12.17 -0.16
CA ALA A 164 14.33 -11.81 -0.88
C ALA A 164 13.06 -12.28 -0.17
N PHE A 165 13.08 -13.49 0.40
CA PHE A 165 11.94 -14.02 1.16
C PHE A 165 11.80 -13.39 2.55
N LEU A 166 12.84 -12.75 3.09
CA LEU A 166 12.72 -11.96 4.32
C LEU A 166 11.90 -10.68 4.08
N HIS A 167 12.11 -10.01 2.95
CA HIS A 167 11.42 -8.76 2.59
C HIS A 167 9.99 -8.96 2.07
N ILE A 168 9.58 -10.19 1.76
CA ILE A 168 8.24 -10.45 1.21
C ILE A 168 7.10 -10.02 2.14
N GLY A 169 7.31 -10.11 3.47
CA GLY A 169 6.33 -9.63 4.45
C GLY A 169 6.05 -8.14 4.32
N GLN A 170 7.09 -7.34 4.05
CA GLN A 170 6.95 -5.91 3.81
C GLN A 170 6.16 -5.62 2.51
N VAL A 171 6.40 -6.41 1.47
CA VAL A 171 5.71 -6.29 0.18
C VAL A 171 4.24 -6.65 0.32
N ILE A 172 3.91 -7.73 1.03
CA ILE A 172 2.53 -8.17 1.28
C ILE A 172 1.78 -7.08 2.06
N ALA A 173 2.32 -6.61 3.18
CA ALA A 173 1.68 -5.58 4.00
C ALA A 173 1.52 -4.23 3.25
N ALA A 174 2.43 -3.90 2.33
CA ALA A 174 2.27 -2.74 1.46
C ALA A 174 1.17 -2.95 0.41
N ALA A 175 1.11 -4.14 -0.18
CA ALA A 175 0.08 -4.50 -1.16
C ALA A 175 -1.31 -4.49 -0.53
N GLU A 176 -1.50 -5.07 0.66
CA GLU A 176 -2.78 -5.07 1.38
C GLU A 176 -3.33 -3.66 1.60
N ARG A 177 -2.49 -2.71 2.06
CA ARG A 177 -2.91 -1.31 2.24
C ARG A 177 -3.28 -0.61 0.94
N VAL A 178 -2.61 -0.91 -0.16
CA VAL A 178 -2.95 -0.35 -1.47
C VAL A 178 -4.24 -0.96 -1.99
N THR A 179 -4.41 -2.27 -1.84
CA THR A 179 -5.63 -2.99 -2.20
C THR A 179 -6.82 -2.47 -1.41
N GLU A 180 -6.68 -2.23 -0.11
CA GLU A 180 -7.74 -1.64 0.72
C GLU A 180 -8.25 -0.31 0.16
N ILE A 181 -7.35 0.55 -0.33
CA ILE A 181 -7.71 1.84 -0.96
C ILE A 181 -8.38 1.62 -2.33
N ILE A 182 -7.89 0.68 -3.13
CA ILE A 182 -8.44 0.39 -4.46
C ILE A 182 -9.84 -0.23 -4.37
N GLU A 183 -10.08 -1.07 -3.36
CA GLU A 183 -11.34 -1.77 -3.15
C GLU A 183 -12.39 -0.92 -2.41
N GLN A 184 -12.02 0.27 -1.92
CA GLN A 184 -12.98 1.20 -1.35
C GLN A 184 -14.04 1.61 -2.39
N LYS A 185 -15.30 1.42 -2.03
CA LYS A 185 -16.44 1.86 -2.84
C LYS A 185 -16.67 3.36 -2.64
N PRO A 186 -16.96 4.13 -3.72
CA PRO A 186 -17.31 5.53 -3.58
C PRO A 186 -18.60 5.69 -2.77
N LEU A 187 -18.70 6.78 -2.00
CA LEU A 187 -19.90 7.09 -1.21
C LEU A 187 -21.13 7.38 -2.07
N VAL A 188 -20.91 7.88 -3.30
CA VAL A 188 -21.96 8.21 -4.26
C VAL A 188 -21.53 7.74 -5.65
N GLU A 189 -22.44 7.05 -6.35
CA GLU A 189 -22.26 6.64 -7.75
C GLU A 189 -23.04 7.57 -8.69
N PHE A 190 -22.39 8.03 -9.77
CA PHE A 190 -22.98 8.91 -10.77
C PHE A 190 -23.38 8.12 -12.02
N ASN A 191 -24.55 7.46 -11.96
CA ASN A 191 -25.07 6.62 -13.05
C ASN A 191 -26.05 7.37 -13.98
N GLY A 192 -26.18 8.68 -13.81
CA GLY A 192 -27.11 9.52 -14.57
C GLY A 192 -26.55 9.97 -15.91
N ASN A 193 -27.41 10.11 -16.92
CA ASN A 193 -27.07 10.58 -18.27
C ASN A 193 -27.88 11.83 -18.67
N GLU A 194 -28.57 12.47 -17.73
CA GLU A 194 -29.37 13.65 -18.03
C GLU A 194 -28.49 14.84 -18.40
N GLU A 195 -28.84 15.53 -19.49
CA GLU A 195 -28.26 16.82 -19.82
C GLU A 195 -28.90 17.93 -18.98
N PHE A 196 -28.10 18.95 -18.67
CA PHE A 196 -28.60 20.10 -17.92
C PHE A 196 -29.34 21.06 -18.84
N GLU A 197 -30.64 21.21 -18.59
CA GLU A 197 -31.48 22.25 -19.17
C GLU A 197 -31.83 23.29 -18.11
N THR A 198 -31.70 24.57 -18.44
CA THR A 198 -32.10 25.63 -17.52
C THR A 198 -33.62 25.70 -17.42
N LYS A 199 -34.16 25.56 -16.20
CA LYS A 199 -35.59 25.69 -15.87
C LYS A 199 -35.83 26.83 -14.89
N VAL A 200 -37.10 27.26 -14.77
CA VAL A 200 -37.52 28.32 -13.86
C VAL A 200 -37.19 27.94 -12.41
N ARG A 201 -37.52 26.73 -11.98
CA ARG A 201 -37.15 26.20 -10.66
C ARG A 201 -35.78 25.51 -10.75
N LEU A 202 -34.75 26.19 -10.28
CA LEU A 202 -33.37 25.74 -10.43
C LEU A 202 -33.00 24.71 -9.36
N ILE A 203 -33.32 24.98 -8.09
CA ILE A 203 -33.06 24.05 -6.97
C ILE A 203 -34.35 23.86 -6.20
N SER A 204 -34.71 22.62 -5.91
CA SER A 204 -35.81 22.29 -5.01
C SER A 204 -35.41 21.19 -4.05
N ALA A 205 -35.45 21.50 -2.76
CA ALA A 205 -35.31 20.56 -1.67
C ALA A 205 -36.67 20.38 -0.99
N LYS A 206 -37.12 19.14 -0.82
CA LYS A 206 -38.38 18.82 -0.15
C LYS A 206 -38.14 17.84 0.99
N ASN A 207 -38.41 18.30 2.22
CA ASN A 207 -38.30 17.49 3.45
C ASN A 207 -36.95 16.75 3.57
N LEU A 208 -35.84 17.43 3.24
CA LEU A 208 -34.52 16.81 3.28
C LEU A 208 -34.07 16.51 4.71
N ASN A 209 -33.71 15.25 4.94
CA ASN A 209 -33.03 14.77 6.14
C ASN A 209 -31.66 14.22 5.76
N PHE A 210 -30.63 14.64 6.49
CA PHE A 210 -29.26 14.21 6.24
C PHE A 210 -28.46 14.05 7.54
N SER A 211 -27.73 12.96 7.66
CA SER A 211 -26.65 12.72 8.62
C SER A 211 -25.38 12.28 7.87
N TYR A 212 -24.21 12.63 8.42
CA TYR A 212 -22.96 12.13 7.87
C TYR A 212 -22.84 10.61 8.10
N PRO A 213 -22.11 9.89 7.24
CA PRO A 213 -21.75 8.50 7.51
C PRO A 213 -21.14 8.37 8.92
N GLU A 214 -21.50 7.31 9.63
CA GLU A 214 -21.05 7.04 11.02
C GLU A 214 -21.56 8.01 12.10
N GLN A 215 -22.45 8.95 11.75
CA GLN A 215 -23.13 9.82 12.71
C GLN A 215 -24.64 9.57 12.72
N GLU A 216 -25.19 9.29 13.91
CA GLU A 216 -26.64 9.17 14.11
C GLU A 216 -27.35 10.53 14.18
N THR A 217 -26.60 11.61 14.43
CA THR A 217 -27.17 12.95 14.56
C THR A 217 -27.47 13.55 13.19
N LEU A 218 -28.75 13.87 12.95
CA LEU A 218 -29.18 14.58 11.75
C LEU A 218 -28.58 15.99 11.70
N ALA A 219 -27.74 16.24 10.70
CA ALA A 219 -27.16 17.54 10.37
C ALA A 219 -28.18 18.46 9.68
N LEU A 220 -29.13 17.90 8.93
CA LEU A 220 -30.29 18.60 8.36
C LEU A 220 -31.57 17.85 8.73
N LYS A 221 -32.60 18.60 9.13
CA LYS A 221 -33.90 18.07 9.55
C LYS A 221 -35.03 18.80 8.82
N ASN A 222 -35.81 18.07 8.04
CA ASN A 222 -36.99 18.51 7.29
C ASN A 222 -36.75 19.83 6.53
N LEU A 223 -35.61 19.96 5.86
CA LEU A 223 -35.28 21.17 5.12
C LEU A 223 -36.09 21.20 3.82
N THR A 224 -36.88 22.26 3.65
CA THR A 224 -37.57 22.57 2.40
C THR A 224 -37.10 23.93 1.90
N LEU A 225 -36.62 23.98 0.66
CA LEU A 225 -36.05 25.18 0.03
C LEU A 225 -36.37 25.15 -1.46
N ASP A 226 -36.79 26.29 -2.00
CA ASP A 226 -36.95 26.49 -3.43
C ASP A 226 -36.19 27.72 -3.89
N LEU A 227 -35.41 27.57 -4.97
CA LEU A 227 -34.65 28.64 -5.62
C LEU A 227 -35.03 28.67 -7.10
N GLU A 228 -35.52 29.82 -7.55
CA GLU A 228 -35.76 30.06 -8.97
C GLU A 228 -34.52 30.63 -9.67
N GLN A 229 -34.46 30.48 -10.98
CA GLN A 229 -33.40 31.02 -11.80
C GLN A 229 -33.27 32.54 -11.60
N GLY A 230 -32.05 33.00 -11.33
CA GLY A 230 -31.73 34.42 -11.11
C GLY A 230 -31.96 34.92 -9.68
N GLN A 231 -32.62 34.12 -8.83
CA GLN A 231 -32.76 34.45 -7.42
C GLN A 231 -31.45 34.21 -6.66
N LYS A 232 -31.27 34.97 -5.57
CA LYS A 232 -30.14 34.83 -4.65
C LYS A 232 -30.68 34.55 -3.26
N ILE A 233 -30.23 33.46 -2.65
CA ILE A 233 -30.58 33.10 -1.28
C ILE A 233 -29.37 33.27 -0.37
N ALA A 234 -29.58 33.89 0.79
CA ALA A 234 -28.61 33.96 1.86
C ALA A 234 -29.02 32.99 2.99
N ILE A 235 -28.15 32.02 3.29
CA ILE A 235 -28.39 31.04 4.37
C ILE A 235 -27.71 31.53 5.64
N LEU A 236 -28.50 32.08 6.56
CA LEU A 236 -28.01 32.64 7.84
C LEU A 236 -28.20 31.65 9.00
N GLY A 237 -27.44 31.83 10.08
CA GLY A 237 -27.59 31.08 11.34
C GLY A 237 -26.27 30.63 11.96
N LYS A 238 -26.35 30.04 13.16
CA LYS A 238 -25.19 29.73 14.00
C LYS A 238 -24.22 28.71 13.37
N THR A 239 -22.97 28.72 13.80
CA THR A 239 -21.99 27.67 13.50
C THR A 239 -22.57 26.29 13.88
N GLY A 240 -22.45 25.31 13.00
CA GLY A 240 -23.01 23.96 13.21
C GLY A 240 -24.48 23.77 12.79
N SER A 241 -25.16 24.80 12.27
CA SER A 241 -26.56 24.71 11.80
C SER A 241 -26.78 23.93 10.49
N GLY A 242 -25.77 23.23 9.95
CA GLY A 242 -25.92 22.40 8.75
C GLY A 242 -25.74 23.10 7.40
N LYS A 243 -25.37 24.39 7.35
CA LYS A 243 -25.16 25.13 6.07
C LYS A 243 -24.14 24.45 5.15
N SER A 244 -23.00 24.05 5.72
CA SER A 244 -21.97 23.32 4.98
C SER A 244 -22.50 21.99 4.49
N SER A 245 -23.30 21.28 5.30
CA SER A 245 -23.91 20.01 4.92
C SER A 245 -24.87 20.17 3.72
N LEU A 246 -25.67 21.24 3.69
CA LEU A 246 -26.53 21.53 2.54
C LEU A 246 -25.72 21.74 1.26
N LEU A 247 -24.59 22.46 1.35
CA LEU A 247 -23.70 22.65 0.21
C LEU A 247 -23.11 21.32 -0.26
N GLN A 248 -22.73 20.42 0.64
CA GLN A 248 -22.22 19.08 0.31
C GLN A 248 -23.25 18.21 -0.42
N LEU A 249 -24.54 18.33 -0.07
CA LEU A 249 -25.64 17.66 -0.79
C LEU A 249 -25.87 18.29 -2.18
N LEU A 250 -25.79 19.61 -2.30
CA LEU A 250 -25.97 20.30 -3.59
C LEU A 250 -24.89 19.96 -4.61
N VAL A 251 -23.64 19.75 -4.17
CA VAL A 251 -22.57 19.23 -5.06
C VAL A 251 -22.56 17.70 -5.15
N ARG A 252 -23.53 17.04 -4.50
CA ARG A 252 -23.70 15.58 -4.45
C ARG A 252 -22.43 14.82 -4.02
N ASN A 253 -21.71 15.37 -3.04
CA ASN A 253 -20.65 14.62 -2.34
C ASN A 253 -21.23 13.59 -1.35
N TYR A 254 -22.49 13.79 -0.95
CA TYR A 254 -23.30 12.83 -0.19
C TYR A 254 -24.71 12.82 -0.78
N ASP A 255 -25.41 11.70 -0.64
CA ASP A 255 -26.85 11.60 -0.88
C ASP A 255 -27.62 11.85 0.43
N ALA A 256 -28.84 12.39 0.32
CA ALA A 256 -29.70 12.59 1.47
C ALA A 256 -30.28 11.26 1.97
N ASN A 257 -30.49 11.12 3.29
CA ASN A 257 -31.10 9.92 3.85
C ASN A 257 -32.59 9.84 3.51
N GLN A 258 -33.28 10.98 3.50
CA GLN A 258 -34.70 11.09 3.12
C GLN A 258 -34.99 12.45 2.49
N GLY A 259 -36.08 12.50 1.73
CA GLY A 259 -36.51 13.68 0.99
C GLY A 259 -35.99 13.68 -0.44
N GLU A 260 -36.35 14.72 -1.19
CA GLU A 260 -35.97 14.87 -2.59
C GLU A 260 -35.16 16.14 -2.80
N LEU A 261 -34.05 16.02 -3.54
CA LEU A 261 -33.26 17.15 -4.03
C LEU A 261 -33.29 17.15 -5.56
N LEU A 262 -33.89 18.18 -6.12
CA LEU A 262 -34.08 18.37 -7.54
C LEU A 262 -33.20 19.54 -8.01
N LEU A 263 -32.53 19.34 -9.14
CA LEU A 263 -31.83 20.37 -9.91
C LEU A 263 -32.56 20.50 -11.25
N ALA A 264 -32.98 21.72 -11.61
CA ALA A 264 -33.75 21.98 -12.83
C ALA A 264 -34.94 21.00 -13.02
N GLU A 265 -35.72 20.82 -11.94
CA GLU A 265 -36.91 19.94 -11.88
C GLU A 265 -36.66 18.43 -12.00
N LYS A 266 -35.41 17.98 -12.20
CA LYS A 266 -35.04 16.56 -12.20
C LYS A 266 -34.26 16.18 -10.93
N PRO A 267 -34.34 14.92 -10.46
CA PRO A 267 -33.53 14.45 -9.34
C PRO A 267 -32.04 14.72 -9.59
N ILE A 268 -31.34 15.24 -8.58
CA ILE A 268 -29.90 15.49 -8.67
C ILE A 268 -29.11 14.20 -8.99
N SER A 269 -29.69 13.04 -8.64
CA SER A 269 -29.14 11.72 -8.91
C SER A 269 -29.14 11.33 -10.39
N ALA A 270 -30.00 11.96 -11.21
CA ALA A 270 -30.17 11.66 -12.62
C ALA A 270 -29.08 12.29 -13.52
N TYR A 271 -28.28 13.22 -12.98
CA TYR A 271 -27.19 13.87 -13.70
C TYR A 271 -25.88 13.10 -13.59
N SER A 272 -25.07 13.15 -14.66
CA SER A 272 -23.68 12.69 -14.63
C SER A 272 -22.81 13.64 -13.78
N GLU A 273 -21.69 13.12 -13.26
CA GLU A 273 -20.76 13.90 -12.42
C GLU A 273 -20.28 15.17 -13.13
N GLU A 274 -19.87 15.04 -14.40
CA GLU A 274 -19.37 16.16 -15.19
C GLU A 274 -20.44 17.22 -15.38
N THR A 275 -21.66 16.81 -15.74
CA THR A 275 -22.77 17.74 -15.97
C THR A 275 -23.12 18.49 -14.69
N LEU A 276 -23.23 17.79 -13.55
CA LEU A 276 -23.56 18.41 -12.27
C LEU A 276 -22.48 19.40 -11.82
N ARG A 277 -21.22 18.96 -11.77
CA ARG A 277 -20.10 19.78 -11.30
C ARG A 277 -19.81 20.96 -12.24
N ARG A 278 -20.17 20.89 -13.52
CA ARG A 278 -20.01 22.00 -14.46
C ARG A 278 -20.96 23.16 -14.19
N GLN A 279 -22.11 22.92 -13.54
CA GLN A 279 -23.10 23.96 -13.26
C GLN A 279 -22.91 24.63 -11.90
N ILE A 280 -22.28 23.94 -10.95
CA ILE A 280 -22.12 24.43 -9.58
C ILE A 280 -20.68 24.88 -9.36
N CYS A 281 -20.52 26.11 -8.89
CA CYS A 281 -19.24 26.65 -8.48
C CYS A 281 -19.34 27.06 -7.01
N PHE A 282 -18.37 26.60 -6.21
CA PHE A 282 -18.34 26.79 -4.77
C PHE A 282 -17.12 27.62 -4.37
N PHE A 283 -17.34 28.64 -3.53
CA PHE A 283 -16.28 29.47 -2.97
C PHE A 283 -16.16 29.21 -1.46
N ASN A 284 -15.00 28.75 -1.02
CA ASN A 284 -14.72 28.50 0.39
C ASN A 284 -13.99 29.68 1.03
N SER A 285 -14.29 29.97 2.30
CA SER A 285 -13.61 31.00 3.11
C SER A 285 -12.12 30.71 3.31
N THR A 286 -11.73 29.44 3.25
CA THR A 286 -10.34 28.99 3.28
C THR A 286 -9.96 28.56 1.87
N CYS A 287 -9.35 29.47 1.10
CA CYS A 287 -8.85 29.15 -0.23
C CYS A 287 -7.55 28.36 -0.10
N SER A 288 -7.61 27.03 -0.24
CA SER A 288 -6.41 26.25 -0.54
C SER A 288 -5.98 26.62 -1.95
N ARG A 289 -4.94 27.45 -2.04
CA ARG A 289 -4.44 27.99 -3.32
C ARG A 289 -3.77 26.87 -4.11
N ILE A 290 -4.57 26.06 -4.79
CA ILE A 290 -4.11 25.13 -5.82
C ILE A 290 -4.13 25.91 -7.13
N GLN A 291 -2.94 26.08 -7.70
CA GLN A 291 -2.69 26.90 -8.88
C GLN A 291 -3.33 26.25 -10.11
N ARG A 292 -4.61 26.57 -10.39
CA ARG A 292 -5.26 26.31 -11.68
C ARG A 292 -6.01 27.55 -12.16
N TYR A 293 -5.54 28.07 -13.29
CA TYR A 293 -6.23 29.04 -14.13
C TYR A 293 -7.37 28.35 -14.87
N THR A 294 -8.61 28.75 -14.65
CA THR A 294 -9.67 28.71 -15.67
C THR A 294 -10.78 29.68 -15.27
N SER A 295 -11.29 30.40 -16.26
CA SER A 295 -12.14 31.59 -16.10
C SER A 295 -13.63 31.26 -16.01
N SER A 296 -14.35 32.22 -15.41
CA SER A 296 -15.80 32.43 -15.45
C SER A 296 -16.71 31.31 -14.93
N LYS A 297 -17.24 31.45 -13.70
CA LYS A 297 -18.52 30.82 -13.26
C LYS A 297 -19.03 31.32 -11.90
N PHE A 298 -20.32 31.05 -11.67
CA PHE A 298 -21.22 31.52 -10.61
C PHE A 298 -20.63 31.54 -9.19
N THR A 299 -20.99 32.56 -8.41
CA THR A 299 -20.44 32.82 -7.07
C THR A 299 -21.52 32.61 -6.00
N ILE A 300 -21.38 31.58 -5.17
CA ILE A 300 -22.10 31.48 -3.89
C ILE A 300 -21.13 31.89 -2.78
N CYS A 301 -21.30 33.10 -2.27
CA CYS A 301 -20.49 33.63 -1.17
C CYS A 301 -21.06 33.20 0.18
N LYS A 302 -20.20 32.59 1.01
CA LYS A 302 -20.43 32.44 2.45
C LYS A 302 -20.00 33.74 3.14
N CYS A 303 -20.94 34.63 3.46
CA CYS A 303 -20.68 35.72 4.40
C CYS A 303 -20.78 35.16 5.83
N GLY A 304 -19.72 35.40 6.61
CA GLY A 304 -19.71 35.19 8.06
C GLY A 304 -20.58 36.21 8.78
#